data_AF-A0A257EU16-F1
#
_entry.id   AF-A0A257EU16-F1
#
_cell.length_a   1.000
_cell.length_b   1.000
_cell.length_c   1.000
_cell.angle_alpha   90.00
_cell.angle_beta   90.00
_cell.angle_gamma   90.00
#
_symmetry.space_group_name_H-M   'P 1'
#
loop_
_entity.id
_entity.type
_entity.pdbx_description
1 polymer ?
#
loop_
_entity_poly.entity_id
_entity_poly.type
_entity_poly.pdbx_seq_one_letter_code
_entity_poly.pdbx_strand_id
1 'polypeptide(L)'
;SMIEARPDWVLSRQRAWGVPLTCFVKKGARPTDADFLLRNPEVNARIKAAFEADGADVWYVQGFKEKILSGIVDPSEYEQVFDVLDVWFDSGSTHAFVLRDRADGSPDGIADLYLEGTDQHRGWFHSSMLQACGTKGRAPYRGVLTHGFTLDEKGMKMSKSLGNTVAPEEVIKEYGADILRLWVAQSDYTIDLRIGKEILKGVADSYRRLRNTMRFMLGNLKDFTDAERVDVKDMPELEQWVLHRLAELDQVVRDGYAKYDFQGVFQTLFTFCTTDLSAVYFDIRKDSFYCDAPSSLRRRSARTVLDHLFTRLTTWLAPILTFTMEDVWLSRHPDDQGSVHLLDIPETPAAWLNHALAAKWETIRDVRRVVTGALEVQRTAKVIGASLEAAPTVFVSPQMMGLLETVPFEEICITSCIWLSTNTAPDGAFALAEVPGVAVEFAPAQGDKCERCWQIQPDVGTHQHPATCARCNDALG
;
A
#
# COMPACT_ATOMS: atom_id res chain seq x y z
N SER A 1 24.12 -2.97 -24.20
CA SER A 1 24.03 -2.34 -25.53
C SER A 1 24.22 -0.83 -25.51
N MET A 2 23.51 -0.03 -24.69
CA MET A 2 23.61 1.44 -24.79
C MET A 2 24.98 2.02 -24.39
N ILE A 3 25.56 1.60 -23.25
CA ILE A 3 26.90 2.08 -22.83
C ILE A 3 27.95 1.64 -23.85
N GLU A 4 27.88 0.37 -24.26
CA GLU A 4 28.83 -0.27 -25.16
C GLU A 4 28.92 0.41 -26.54
N ALA A 5 27.79 0.90 -27.05
CA ALA A 5 27.72 1.57 -28.35
C ALA A 5 27.74 3.11 -28.26
N ARG A 6 27.98 3.69 -27.07
CA ARG A 6 27.90 5.14 -26.87
C ARG A 6 29.09 5.83 -27.55
N PRO A 7 28.87 6.88 -28.37
CA PRO A 7 29.95 7.73 -28.85
C PRO A 7 30.49 8.66 -27.75
N ASP A 8 31.57 9.36 -28.04
CA ASP A 8 32.15 10.36 -27.15
C ASP A 8 31.11 11.39 -26.68
N TRP A 9 31.17 11.75 -25.40
CA TRP A 9 30.27 12.72 -24.81
C TRP A 9 30.78 14.14 -25.02
N VAL A 10 30.08 14.90 -25.88
CA VAL A 10 30.34 16.34 -26.04
C VAL A 10 29.83 17.09 -24.81
N LEU A 11 30.76 17.51 -23.94
CA LEU A 11 30.48 18.20 -22.68
C LEU A 11 30.29 19.71 -22.82
N SER A 12 30.98 20.36 -23.75
CA SER A 12 30.93 21.83 -23.87
C SER A 12 29.62 22.29 -24.54
N ARG A 13 29.11 23.45 -24.09
CA ARG A 13 27.96 24.16 -24.66
C ARG A 13 28.27 25.65 -24.71
N GLN A 14 28.03 26.29 -25.85
CA GLN A 14 28.13 27.75 -26.01
C GLN A 14 26.82 28.41 -25.53
N ARG A 15 26.63 28.47 -24.22
CA ARG A 15 25.45 29.04 -23.54
C ARG A 15 25.89 29.93 -22.38
N ALA A 16 25.01 30.83 -21.95
CA ALA A 16 25.29 31.78 -20.87
C ALA A 16 24.91 31.26 -19.47
N TRP A 17 24.11 30.18 -19.38
CA TRP A 17 23.65 29.61 -18.11
C TRP A 17 24.09 28.15 -18.01
N GLY A 18 24.88 27.84 -16.98
CA GLY A 18 25.41 26.50 -16.68
C GLY A 18 26.70 26.59 -15.88
N VAL A 19 27.19 25.44 -15.39
CA VAL A 19 28.47 25.37 -14.70
C VAL A 19 29.61 25.61 -15.71
N PRO A 20 30.57 26.51 -15.46
CA PRO A 20 31.65 26.78 -16.41
C PRO A 20 32.53 25.55 -16.68
N LEU A 21 32.98 25.37 -17.92
CA LEU A 21 34.07 24.45 -18.22
C LEU A 21 35.39 25.11 -17.80
N THR A 22 35.83 24.82 -16.58
CA THR A 22 36.94 25.52 -15.92
C THR A 22 38.31 25.11 -16.43
N CYS A 23 38.65 25.52 -17.65
CA CYS A 23 39.97 25.27 -18.23
C CYS A 23 40.56 26.49 -18.93
N PHE A 24 41.89 26.48 -19.01
CA PHE A 24 42.68 27.44 -19.78
C PHE A 24 43.40 26.70 -20.91
N VAL A 25 43.37 27.26 -22.12
CA VAL A 25 44.03 26.69 -23.30
C VAL A 25 45.16 27.58 -23.79
N LYS A 26 46.26 26.98 -24.27
CA LYS A 26 47.44 27.72 -24.71
C LYS A 26 47.23 28.32 -26.10
N LYS A 27 47.52 29.60 -26.25
CA LYS A 27 47.39 30.32 -27.53
C LYS A 27 48.33 29.75 -28.58
N GLY A 28 47.81 29.56 -29.78
CA GLY A 28 48.57 29.04 -30.92
C GLY A 28 48.91 27.55 -30.87
N ALA A 29 48.60 26.85 -29.77
CA ALA A 29 48.69 25.39 -29.70
C ALA A 29 47.47 24.74 -30.37
N ARG A 30 47.68 23.61 -31.04
CA ARG A 30 46.59 22.80 -31.60
C ARG A 30 45.97 21.93 -30.50
N PRO A 31 44.68 21.56 -30.58
CA PRO A 31 44.05 20.68 -29.58
C PRO A 31 44.75 19.33 -29.35
N THR A 32 45.55 18.88 -30.30
CA THR A 32 46.34 17.64 -30.22
C THR A 32 47.69 17.80 -29.53
N ASP A 33 48.14 19.04 -29.31
CA ASP A 33 49.43 19.32 -28.71
C ASP A 33 49.38 19.07 -27.18
N ALA A 34 50.45 18.52 -26.62
CA ALA A 34 50.46 18.07 -25.22
C ALA A 34 50.27 19.21 -24.19
N ASP A 35 50.66 20.43 -24.56
CA ASP A 35 50.57 21.65 -23.76
C ASP A 35 49.36 22.52 -24.10
N PHE A 36 48.46 22.04 -24.98
CA PHE A 36 47.23 22.75 -25.34
C PHE A 36 46.37 23.09 -24.12
N LEU A 37 46.18 22.13 -23.21
CA LEU A 37 45.41 22.33 -21.99
C LEU A 37 46.36 22.63 -20.81
N LEU A 38 46.10 23.69 -20.06
CA LEU A 38 46.84 23.97 -18.83
C LEU A 38 46.46 22.97 -17.73
N ARG A 39 47.23 21.89 -17.62
CA ARG A 39 47.05 20.85 -16.60
C ARG A 39 47.93 21.16 -15.38
N ASN A 40 47.42 21.98 -14.46
CA ASN A 40 48.16 22.39 -13.25
C ASN A 40 47.30 22.23 -11.97
N PRO A 41 47.74 21.43 -10.99
CA PRO A 41 46.98 21.20 -9.74
C PRO A 41 46.76 22.47 -8.89
N GLU A 42 47.73 23.39 -8.86
CA GLU A 42 47.62 24.64 -8.10
C GLU A 42 46.58 25.57 -8.72
N VAL A 43 46.54 25.66 -10.06
CA VAL A 43 45.49 26.39 -10.78
C VAL A 43 44.11 25.82 -10.44
N ASN A 44 43.95 24.50 -10.50
CA ASN A 44 42.69 23.83 -10.14
C ASN A 44 42.28 24.12 -8.68
N ALA A 45 43.23 24.12 -7.74
CA ALA A 45 42.96 24.45 -6.35
C ALA A 45 42.51 25.90 -6.16
N ARG A 46 43.12 26.86 -6.87
CA ARG A 46 42.72 28.28 -6.82
C ARG A 46 41.32 28.49 -7.41
N ILE A 47 40.98 27.82 -8.52
CA ILE A 47 39.63 27.85 -9.11
C ILE A 47 38.62 27.31 -8.10
N LYS A 48 38.87 26.14 -7.53
CA LYS A 48 37.99 25.52 -6.54
C LYS A 48 37.74 26.44 -5.35
N ALA A 49 38.79 27.02 -4.78
CA ALA A 49 38.68 27.94 -3.64
C ALA A 49 37.86 29.19 -3.98
N ALA A 50 38.03 29.75 -5.19
CA ALA A 50 37.21 30.87 -5.63
C ALA A 50 35.73 30.48 -5.80
N PHE A 51 35.46 29.29 -6.34
CA PHE A 51 34.08 28.79 -6.51
C PHE A 51 33.41 28.50 -5.16
N GLU A 52 34.14 27.97 -4.18
CA GLU A 52 33.65 27.75 -2.81
C GLU A 52 33.32 29.07 -2.09
N ALA A 53 34.09 30.13 -2.35
CA ALA A 53 33.90 31.43 -1.70
C ALA A 53 32.80 32.28 -2.37
N ASP A 54 32.84 32.37 -3.71
CA ASP A 54 32.12 33.39 -4.47
C ASP A 54 31.09 32.78 -5.45
N GLY A 55 30.97 31.45 -5.51
CA GLY A 55 30.15 30.74 -6.48
C GLY A 55 30.79 30.64 -7.87
N ALA A 56 30.17 29.89 -8.76
CA ALA A 56 30.72 29.61 -10.10
C ALA A 56 30.78 30.87 -11.01
N ASP A 57 29.93 31.86 -10.76
CA ASP A 57 29.87 33.10 -11.54
C ASP A 57 31.17 33.91 -11.48
N VAL A 58 31.99 33.69 -10.43
CA VAL A 58 33.31 34.32 -10.29
C VAL A 58 34.22 34.04 -11.49
N TRP A 59 34.00 32.92 -12.20
CA TRP A 59 34.71 32.59 -13.43
C TRP A 59 34.59 33.70 -14.49
N TYR A 60 33.44 34.36 -14.57
CA TYR A 60 33.16 35.38 -15.60
C TYR A 60 33.55 36.80 -15.17
N VAL A 61 34.05 36.98 -13.93
CA VAL A 61 34.46 38.28 -13.42
C VAL A 61 35.74 38.75 -14.11
N GLN A 62 35.78 40.02 -14.53
CA GLN A 62 36.95 40.60 -15.16
C GLN A 62 38.18 40.50 -14.24
N GLY A 63 39.30 40.03 -14.79
CA GLY A 63 40.55 39.83 -14.04
C GLY A 63 40.67 38.46 -13.37
N PHE A 64 39.66 37.58 -13.48
CA PHE A 64 39.70 36.24 -12.89
C PHE A 64 40.89 35.43 -13.40
N LYS A 65 41.10 35.34 -14.72
CA LYS A 65 42.24 34.62 -15.32
C LYS A 65 43.58 35.11 -14.77
N GLU A 66 43.80 36.42 -14.77
CA GLU A 66 45.05 37.04 -14.30
C GLU A 66 45.29 36.71 -12.82
N LYS A 67 44.25 36.82 -11.98
CA LYS A 67 44.31 36.49 -10.55
C LYS A 67 44.68 35.02 -10.33
N ILE A 68 44.03 34.09 -11.04
CA ILE A 68 44.23 32.65 -10.85
C ILE A 68 45.61 32.21 -11.35
N LEU A 69 46.05 32.68 -12.51
CA LEU A 69 47.30 32.25 -13.15
C LEU A 69 48.56 32.97 -12.63
N SER A 70 48.40 34.12 -11.97
CA SER A 70 49.51 34.93 -11.45
C SER A 70 50.52 34.12 -10.63
N GLY A 71 51.80 34.22 -11.02
CA GLY A 71 52.91 33.55 -10.35
C GLY A 71 53.06 32.06 -10.67
N ILE A 72 52.18 31.49 -11.50
CA ILE A 72 52.26 30.08 -11.94
C ILE A 72 52.70 29.98 -13.40
N VAL A 73 52.02 30.72 -14.30
CA VAL A 73 52.32 30.83 -15.73
C VAL A 73 52.07 32.27 -16.19
N ASP A 74 52.54 32.65 -17.39
CA ASP A 74 52.16 33.93 -17.98
C ASP A 74 50.68 33.88 -18.44
N PRO A 75 49.76 34.66 -17.85
CA PRO A 75 48.34 34.66 -18.24
C PRO A 75 48.11 35.10 -19.70
N SER A 76 49.08 35.78 -20.31
CA SER A 76 49.01 36.27 -21.69
C SER A 76 49.10 35.12 -22.72
N GLU A 77 49.77 34.02 -22.37
CA GLU A 77 49.93 32.81 -23.19
C GLU A 77 48.68 31.93 -23.22
N TYR A 78 47.71 32.19 -22.34
CA TYR A 78 46.52 31.35 -22.17
C TYR A 78 45.20 32.10 -22.43
N GLU A 79 44.23 31.35 -22.95
CA GLU A 79 42.83 31.76 -23.12
C GLU A 79 41.95 31.04 -22.11
N GLN A 80 41.04 31.79 -21.50
CA GLN A 80 40.02 31.24 -20.60
C GLN A 80 38.85 30.73 -21.44
N VAL A 81 38.43 29.49 -21.18
CA VAL A 81 37.26 28.92 -21.82
C VAL A 81 36.00 29.44 -21.13
N PHE A 82 35.04 29.94 -21.92
CA PHE A 82 33.78 30.48 -21.42
C PHE A 82 32.56 29.58 -21.72
N ASP A 83 32.79 28.43 -22.34
CA ASP A 83 31.77 27.40 -22.50
C ASP A 83 31.30 26.89 -21.14
N VAL A 84 30.04 26.42 -21.09
CA VAL A 84 29.47 25.74 -19.93
C VAL A 84 29.39 24.24 -20.17
N LEU A 85 29.26 23.48 -19.09
CA LEU A 85 29.04 22.05 -19.10
C LEU A 85 27.61 21.72 -19.55
N ASP A 86 27.48 20.54 -20.17
CA ASP A 86 26.20 19.93 -20.51
C ASP A 86 25.37 19.69 -19.23
N VAL A 87 24.06 19.96 -19.25
CA VAL A 87 23.21 19.83 -18.06
C VAL A 87 23.10 18.40 -17.52
N TRP A 88 23.38 17.40 -18.36
CA TRP A 88 23.53 16.01 -17.93
C TRP A 88 24.82 15.77 -17.15
N PHE A 89 25.84 16.60 -17.35
CA PHE A 89 27.03 16.57 -16.52
C PHE A 89 26.68 17.08 -15.12
N ASP A 90 25.95 18.19 -15.04
CA ASP A 90 25.50 18.76 -13.77
C ASP A 90 24.66 17.75 -12.97
N SER A 91 23.56 17.25 -13.55
CA SER A 91 22.69 16.29 -12.86
C SER A 91 23.41 14.97 -12.57
N GLY A 92 24.21 14.46 -13.51
CA GLY A 92 24.99 13.25 -13.32
C GLY A 92 26.01 13.35 -12.19
N SER A 93 26.48 14.55 -11.85
CA SER A 93 27.47 14.77 -10.79
C SER A 93 26.89 14.77 -9.37
N THR A 94 25.56 14.71 -9.21
CA THR A 94 24.86 14.72 -7.90
C THR A 94 25.35 13.65 -6.93
N HIS A 95 25.77 12.48 -7.41
CA HIS A 95 26.35 11.42 -6.57
C HIS A 95 27.67 11.84 -5.88
N ALA A 96 28.30 12.92 -6.34
CA ALA A 96 29.57 13.39 -5.85
C ALA A 96 29.41 14.36 -4.68
N PHE A 97 28.23 14.94 -4.44
CA PHE A 97 28.06 15.96 -3.40
C PHE A 97 26.74 15.88 -2.62
N VAL A 98 25.75 15.10 -3.08
CA VAL A 98 24.47 14.99 -2.36
C VAL A 98 24.55 13.98 -1.23
N LEU A 99 24.80 12.70 -1.52
CA LEU A 99 24.80 11.66 -0.48
C LEU A 99 26.10 11.61 0.33
N ARG A 100 27.25 11.82 -0.33
CA ARG A 100 28.57 11.74 0.32
C ARG A 100 28.76 12.78 1.43
N ASP A 101 28.24 13.99 1.21
CA ASP A 101 28.52 15.14 2.08
C ASP A 101 27.43 15.34 3.16
N ARG A 102 26.42 14.47 3.17
CA ARG A 102 25.36 14.48 4.18
C ARG A 102 25.80 13.75 5.44
N ALA A 103 25.50 14.35 6.59
CA ALA A 103 25.76 13.74 7.90
C ALA A 103 24.96 12.43 8.10
N ASP A 104 23.79 12.33 7.49
CA ASP A 104 22.92 11.15 7.42
C ASP A 104 23.05 10.36 6.11
N GLY A 105 24.11 10.64 5.33
CA GLY A 105 24.39 9.95 4.08
C GLY A 105 24.85 8.50 4.29
N SER A 106 24.81 7.70 3.22
CA SER A 106 25.34 6.34 3.29
C SER A 106 26.86 6.37 3.54
N PRO A 107 27.42 5.43 4.34
CA PRO A 107 28.84 5.45 4.70
C PRO A 107 29.82 5.46 3.51
N ASP A 108 29.43 4.85 2.40
CA ASP A 108 30.20 4.80 1.15
C ASP A 108 29.75 5.84 0.10
N GLY A 109 28.75 6.67 0.43
CA GLY A 109 28.16 7.66 -0.46
C GLY A 109 27.49 7.06 -1.70
N ILE A 110 27.07 5.79 -1.64
CA ILE A 110 26.33 5.08 -2.69
C ILE A 110 24.85 5.01 -2.31
N ALA A 111 23.97 5.34 -3.24
CA ALA A 111 22.52 5.21 -3.06
C ALA A 111 22.09 3.74 -3.09
N ASP A 112 21.13 3.34 -2.26
CA ASP A 112 20.54 2.00 -2.39
C ASP A 112 19.72 1.88 -3.68
N LEU A 113 18.98 2.94 -4.04
CA LEU A 113 18.13 2.96 -5.21
C LEU A 113 18.15 4.33 -5.89
N TYR A 114 18.25 4.33 -7.21
CA TYR A 114 17.81 5.43 -8.07
C TYR A 114 16.46 5.05 -8.70
N LEU A 115 15.47 5.95 -8.67
CA LEU A 115 14.11 5.73 -9.17
C LEU A 115 13.68 6.91 -10.04
N GLU A 116 13.42 6.68 -11.32
CA GLU A 116 12.95 7.71 -12.27
C GLU A 116 12.24 7.09 -13.48
N GLY A 117 11.75 7.93 -14.39
CA GLY A 117 11.11 7.52 -15.65
C GLY A 117 12.06 6.79 -16.62
N THR A 118 11.46 6.02 -17.54
CA THR A 118 12.18 5.24 -18.58
C THR A 118 13.14 6.06 -19.44
N ASP A 119 12.90 7.35 -19.63
CA ASP A 119 13.80 8.25 -20.34
C ASP A 119 15.16 8.44 -19.66
N GLN A 120 15.24 8.23 -18.34
CA GLN A 120 16.47 8.43 -17.58
C GLN A 120 17.53 7.36 -17.83
N HIS A 121 17.19 6.23 -18.47
CA HIS A 121 18.19 5.31 -19.03
C HIS A 121 19.11 5.97 -20.04
N ARG A 122 18.68 7.08 -20.67
CA ARG A 122 19.49 7.90 -21.58
C ARG A 122 19.93 9.22 -20.96
N GLY A 123 19.32 9.62 -19.84
CA GLY A 123 19.56 10.86 -19.12
C GLY A 123 20.36 10.67 -17.84
N TRP A 124 19.70 10.83 -16.70
CA TRP A 124 20.33 10.94 -15.38
C TRP A 124 21.01 9.66 -14.91
N PHE A 125 20.39 8.48 -15.08
CA PHE A 125 21.03 7.21 -14.72
C PHE A 125 22.33 7.02 -15.49
N HIS A 126 22.29 7.32 -16.79
CA HIS A 126 23.41 7.13 -17.69
C HIS A 126 24.57 8.08 -17.39
N SER A 127 24.29 9.36 -17.23
CA SER A 127 25.29 10.38 -16.91
C SER A 127 25.89 10.16 -15.53
N SER A 128 25.08 9.83 -14.53
CA SER A 128 25.56 9.49 -13.17
C SER A 128 26.49 8.28 -13.17
N MET A 129 26.12 7.23 -13.92
CA MET A 129 26.96 6.04 -14.03
C MET A 129 28.28 6.32 -14.73
N LEU A 130 28.30 7.06 -15.83
CA LEU A 130 29.57 7.40 -16.51
C LEU A 130 30.51 8.18 -15.61
N GLN A 131 30.00 9.20 -14.92
CA GLN A 131 30.81 10.04 -14.05
C GLN A 131 31.34 9.25 -12.85
N ALA A 132 30.49 8.46 -12.21
CA ALA A 132 30.89 7.63 -11.07
C ALA A 132 31.89 6.53 -11.50
N CYS A 133 31.72 5.91 -12.68
CA CYS A 133 32.69 4.97 -13.20
C CYS A 133 34.03 5.64 -13.50
N GLY A 134 34.02 6.84 -14.10
CA GLY A 134 35.23 7.60 -14.40
C GLY A 134 35.97 8.11 -13.16
N THR A 135 35.27 8.38 -12.05
CA THR A 135 35.85 8.99 -10.85
C THR A 135 36.04 8.03 -9.67
N LYS A 136 35.17 7.01 -9.54
CA LYS A 136 35.14 6.03 -8.45
C LYS A 136 35.30 4.57 -8.91
N GLY A 137 35.29 4.32 -10.23
CA GLY A 137 35.42 2.97 -10.79
C GLY A 137 34.17 2.08 -10.63
N ARG A 138 33.00 2.65 -10.33
CA ARG A 138 31.73 1.92 -10.15
C ARG A 138 30.51 2.82 -10.33
N ALA A 139 29.32 2.22 -10.47
CA ALA A 139 28.05 2.95 -10.47
C ALA A 139 27.77 3.64 -9.11
N PRO A 140 27.00 4.74 -9.06
CA PRO A 140 26.71 5.49 -7.84
C PRO A 140 25.50 4.95 -7.06
N TYR A 141 24.90 3.85 -7.50
CA TYR A 141 23.71 3.23 -6.91
C TYR A 141 23.85 1.70 -6.86
N ARG A 142 23.16 1.06 -5.91
CA ARG A 142 23.07 -0.42 -5.80
C ARG A 142 21.96 -0.99 -6.67
N GLY A 143 20.86 -0.27 -6.81
CA GLY A 143 19.72 -0.62 -7.67
C GLY A 143 19.24 0.56 -8.52
N VAL A 144 18.56 0.22 -9.61
CA VAL A 144 17.77 1.17 -10.41
C VAL A 144 16.38 0.60 -10.54
N LEU A 145 15.37 1.42 -10.23
CA LEU A 145 13.98 1.14 -10.52
C LEU A 145 13.48 2.16 -11.53
N THR A 146 12.70 1.71 -12.50
CA THR A 146 12.23 2.54 -13.60
C THR A 146 10.72 2.46 -13.69
N HIS A 147 10.06 3.60 -13.93
CA HIS A 147 8.63 3.64 -14.20
C HIS A 147 8.28 4.20 -15.59
N GLY A 148 7.12 3.82 -16.11
CA GLY A 148 6.58 4.36 -17.36
C GLY A 148 6.12 5.82 -17.25
N PHE A 149 5.69 6.37 -18.38
CA PHE A 149 5.11 7.71 -18.44
C PHE A 149 3.64 7.70 -18.02
N THR A 150 3.16 8.83 -17.53
CA THR A 150 1.72 9.05 -17.35
C THR A 150 1.09 9.56 -18.65
N LEU A 151 0.05 8.87 -19.10
CA LEU A 151 -0.76 9.16 -20.28
C LEU A 151 -2.18 9.52 -19.84
N ASP A 152 -2.94 10.15 -20.73
CA ASP A 152 -4.36 10.42 -20.48
C ASP A 152 -5.20 9.12 -20.42
N GLU A 153 -6.50 9.27 -20.19
CA GLU A 153 -7.45 8.15 -20.07
C GLU A 153 -7.49 7.24 -21.31
N LYS A 154 -7.13 7.77 -22.48
CA LYS A 154 -7.13 7.08 -23.78
C LYS A 154 -5.75 6.50 -24.11
N GLY A 155 -4.75 6.71 -23.26
CA GLY A 155 -3.37 6.30 -23.51
C GLY A 155 -2.63 7.23 -24.48
N MET A 156 -3.07 8.48 -24.62
CA MET A 156 -2.38 9.49 -25.42
C MET A 156 -1.46 10.33 -24.55
N LYS A 157 -0.34 10.79 -25.13
CA LYS A 157 0.56 11.73 -24.46
C LYS A 157 -0.20 13.00 -24.09
N MET A 158 -0.08 13.41 -22.83
CA MET A 158 -0.70 14.64 -22.34
C MET A 158 -0.04 15.87 -22.96
N SER A 159 -0.86 16.84 -23.38
CA SER A 159 -0.39 18.15 -23.82
C SER A 159 -1.43 19.24 -23.53
N LYS A 160 -0.96 20.46 -23.24
CA LYS A 160 -1.83 21.60 -23.01
C LYS A 160 -2.72 21.92 -24.22
N SER A 161 -2.21 21.73 -25.44
CA SER A 161 -2.95 22.00 -26.68
C SER A 161 -4.10 21.03 -26.93
N LEU A 162 -3.99 19.78 -26.48
CA LEU A 162 -5.07 18.79 -26.58
C LEU A 162 -6.08 18.90 -25.44
N GLY A 163 -5.80 19.70 -24.40
CA GLY A 163 -6.67 19.84 -23.23
C GLY A 163 -6.85 18.56 -22.41
N ASN A 164 -5.99 17.55 -22.62
CA ASN A 164 -6.05 16.24 -21.98
C ASN A 164 -5.07 16.09 -20.81
N THR A 165 -4.55 17.20 -20.29
CA THR A 165 -3.60 17.19 -19.18
C THR A 165 -4.37 17.06 -17.86
N VAL A 166 -3.95 16.13 -17.01
CA VAL A 166 -4.44 16.00 -15.64
C VAL A 166 -3.33 16.48 -14.69
N ALA A 167 -3.52 17.65 -14.06
CA ALA A 167 -2.51 18.18 -13.15
C ALA A 167 -2.65 17.55 -11.74
N PRO A 168 -1.53 17.19 -11.08
CA PRO A 168 -1.59 16.64 -9.71
C PRO A 168 -2.33 17.52 -8.71
N GLU A 169 -2.16 18.85 -8.79
CA GLU A 169 -2.83 19.81 -7.91
C GLU A 169 -4.35 19.80 -8.07
N GLU A 170 -4.86 19.59 -9.29
CA GLU A 170 -6.30 19.49 -9.56
C GLU A 170 -6.87 18.21 -8.93
N VAL A 171 -6.17 17.08 -9.07
CA VAL A 171 -6.56 15.81 -8.43
C VAL A 171 -6.54 15.92 -6.92
N ILE A 172 -5.50 16.52 -6.33
CA ILE A 172 -5.39 16.71 -4.88
C ILE A 172 -6.53 17.59 -4.37
N LYS A 173 -6.88 18.65 -5.11
CA LYS A 173 -7.98 19.55 -4.73
C LYS A 173 -9.36 18.88 -4.80
N GLU A 174 -9.58 18.02 -5.79
CA GLU A 174 -10.88 17.35 -5.99
C GLU A 174 -11.05 16.11 -5.11
N TYR A 175 -10.02 15.26 -5.03
CA TYR A 175 -10.10 13.93 -4.41
C TYR A 175 -9.23 13.76 -3.16
N GLY A 176 -8.23 14.63 -2.96
CA GLY A 176 -7.23 14.51 -1.90
C GLY A 176 -5.96 13.76 -2.34
N ALA A 177 -4.86 14.01 -1.63
CA ALA A 177 -3.55 13.45 -1.97
C ALA A 177 -3.50 11.91 -1.90
N ASP A 178 -4.18 11.30 -0.93
CA ASP A 178 -4.22 9.85 -0.79
C ASP A 178 -4.88 9.15 -1.99
N ILE A 179 -5.81 9.81 -2.69
CA ILE A 179 -6.41 9.23 -3.90
C ILE A 179 -5.39 9.18 -5.04
N LEU A 180 -4.57 10.23 -5.21
CA LEU A 180 -3.50 10.22 -6.20
C LEU A 180 -2.43 9.18 -5.84
N ARG A 181 -2.02 9.10 -4.56
CA ARG A 181 -1.07 8.07 -4.08
C ARG A 181 -1.60 6.67 -4.30
N LEU A 182 -2.89 6.46 -4.02
CA LEU A 182 -3.53 5.17 -4.20
C LEU A 182 -3.63 4.78 -5.68
N TRP A 183 -3.90 5.74 -6.58
CA TRP A 183 -3.83 5.50 -8.02
C TRP A 183 -2.43 5.02 -8.44
N VAL A 184 -1.36 5.66 -7.95
CA VAL A 184 0.01 5.21 -8.20
C VAL A 184 0.22 3.78 -7.68
N ALA A 185 -0.14 3.52 -6.42
CA ALA A 185 0.08 2.22 -5.79
C ALA A 185 -0.70 1.09 -6.47
N GLN A 186 -1.87 1.36 -7.06
CA GLN A 186 -2.67 0.37 -7.79
C GLN A 186 -2.23 0.16 -9.25
N SER A 187 -1.35 1.01 -9.77
CA SER A 187 -0.91 0.94 -11.16
C SER A 187 0.30 0.03 -11.31
N ASP A 188 0.35 -0.73 -12.41
CA ASP A 188 1.59 -1.35 -12.86
C ASP A 188 2.50 -0.26 -13.43
N TYR A 189 3.44 0.21 -12.62
CA TYR A 189 4.35 1.28 -13.00
C TYR A 189 5.42 0.83 -13.99
N THR A 190 5.59 -0.48 -14.24
CA THR A 190 6.61 -0.98 -15.18
C THR A 190 6.27 -0.68 -16.64
N ILE A 191 5.02 -0.30 -16.89
CA ILE A 191 4.50 0.17 -18.17
C ILE A 191 3.99 1.62 -18.05
N ASP A 192 3.60 2.22 -19.17
CA ASP A 192 2.95 3.53 -19.15
C ASP A 192 1.61 3.49 -18.40
N LEU A 193 1.41 4.45 -17.49
CA LEU A 193 0.26 4.56 -16.62
C LEU A 193 -0.82 5.43 -17.27
N ARG A 194 -2.09 5.12 -17.05
CA ARG A 194 -3.22 5.95 -17.50
C ARG A 194 -3.87 6.67 -16.32
N ILE A 195 -4.16 7.94 -16.52
CA ILE A 195 -4.91 8.76 -15.55
C ILE A 195 -6.06 9.49 -16.23
N GLY A 196 -7.19 9.57 -15.54
CA GLY A 196 -8.39 10.22 -16.03
C GLY A 196 -9.49 10.21 -14.98
N LYS A 197 -10.56 10.96 -15.25
CA LYS A 197 -11.64 11.17 -14.27
C LYS A 197 -12.33 9.86 -13.87
N GLU A 198 -12.66 9.00 -14.84
CA GLU A 198 -13.32 7.72 -14.55
C GLU A 198 -12.39 6.75 -13.78
N ILE A 199 -11.08 6.76 -14.09
CA ILE A 199 -10.08 5.97 -13.36
C ILE A 199 -10.00 6.45 -11.91
N LEU A 200 -9.85 7.76 -11.69
CA LEU A 200 -9.76 8.35 -10.35
C LEU A 200 -11.05 8.14 -9.54
N LYS A 201 -12.21 8.16 -10.19
CA LYS A 201 -13.49 7.82 -9.55
C LYS A 201 -13.51 6.37 -9.05
N GLY A 202 -13.02 5.41 -9.83
CA GLY A 202 -12.86 4.02 -9.40
C GLY A 202 -11.90 3.86 -8.22
N VAL A 203 -10.80 4.62 -8.21
CA VAL A 203 -9.86 4.68 -7.09
C VAL A 203 -10.52 5.26 -5.83
N ALA A 204 -11.28 6.35 -5.98
CA ALA A 204 -12.03 6.97 -4.88
C ALA A 204 -13.11 6.04 -4.28
N ASP A 205 -13.78 5.24 -5.12
CA ASP A 205 -14.73 4.23 -4.64
C ASP A 205 -14.05 3.12 -3.84
N SER A 206 -12.89 2.65 -4.31
CA SER A 206 -12.08 1.66 -3.59
C SER A 206 -11.59 2.22 -2.25
N TYR A 207 -11.09 3.46 -2.25
CA TYR A 207 -10.72 4.18 -1.04
C TYR A 207 -11.87 4.27 -0.04
N ARG A 208 -13.08 4.66 -0.49
CA ARG A 208 -14.25 4.81 0.39
C ARG A 208 -14.64 3.48 1.05
N ARG A 209 -14.56 2.37 0.31
CA ARG A 209 -14.82 1.03 0.86
C ARG A 209 -13.81 0.69 1.96
N LEU A 210 -12.53 0.90 1.69
CA LEU A 210 -11.46 0.67 2.67
C LEU A 210 -11.60 1.57 3.91
N ARG A 211 -11.91 2.87 3.71
CA ARG A 211 -12.15 3.81 4.81
C ARG A 211 -13.33 3.38 5.69
N ASN A 212 -14.38 2.82 5.10
CA ASN A 212 -15.51 2.27 5.86
C ASN A 212 -15.12 1.05 6.71
N THR A 213 -14.23 0.18 6.21
CA THR A 213 -13.63 -0.91 7.01
C THR A 213 -12.91 -0.34 8.24
N MET A 214 -12.06 0.69 8.06
CA MET A 214 -11.38 1.34 9.19
C MET A 214 -12.36 1.97 10.17
N ARG A 215 -13.37 2.68 9.67
CA ARG A 215 -14.41 3.32 10.48
C ARG A 215 -15.20 2.29 11.30
N PHE A 216 -15.51 1.12 10.74
CA PHE A 216 -16.17 0.05 11.47
C PHE A 216 -15.31 -0.44 12.64
N MET A 217 -14.01 -0.63 12.43
CA MET A 217 -13.08 -1.02 13.50
C MET A 217 -13.02 0.06 14.60
N LEU A 218 -12.85 1.33 14.22
CA LEU A 218 -12.82 2.45 15.17
C LEU A 218 -14.08 2.49 16.05
N GLY A 219 -15.26 2.37 15.45
CA GLY A 219 -16.52 2.39 16.18
C GLY A 219 -16.67 1.23 17.17
N ASN A 220 -16.21 0.04 16.79
CA ASN A 220 -16.31 -1.16 17.63
C ASN A 220 -15.15 -1.33 18.63
N LEU A 221 -14.08 -0.54 18.50
CA LEU A 221 -12.95 -0.48 19.43
C LEU A 221 -13.05 0.67 20.43
N LYS A 222 -14.16 1.44 20.42
CA LYS A 222 -14.41 2.45 21.43
C LYS A 222 -14.29 1.84 22.83
N ASP A 223 -13.55 2.53 23.70
CA ASP A 223 -13.28 2.16 25.09
C ASP A 223 -12.55 0.81 25.26
N PHE A 224 -11.91 0.29 24.20
CA PHE A 224 -11.13 -0.94 24.29
C PHE A 224 -9.89 -0.75 25.15
N THR A 225 -9.65 -1.69 26.06
CA THR A 225 -8.47 -1.70 26.93
C THR A 225 -7.84 -3.10 26.97
N ASP A 226 -6.60 -3.19 27.40
CA ASP A 226 -5.88 -4.47 27.49
C ASP A 226 -6.57 -5.50 28.41
N ALA A 227 -7.41 -5.05 29.35
CA ALA A 227 -8.22 -5.92 30.20
C ALA A 227 -9.23 -6.78 29.42
N GLU A 228 -9.64 -6.34 28.23
CA GLU A 228 -10.54 -7.11 27.36
C GLU A 228 -9.81 -8.23 26.61
N ARG A 229 -8.47 -8.21 26.51
CA ARG A 229 -7.71 -9.16 25.68
C ARG A 229 -7.99 -10.62 26.04
N VAL A 230 -7.98 -11.46 25.01
CA VAL A 230 -8.18 -12.92 25.11
C VAL A 230 -6.98 -13.60 24.45
N ASP A 231 -6.50 -14.69 25.03
CA ASP A 231 -5.47 -15.52 24.41
C ASP A 231 -6.02 -16.27 23.19
N VAL A 232 -5.22 -16.38 22.13
CA VAL A 232 -5.65 -16.98 20.85
C VAL A 232 -6.24 -18.38 21.01
N LYS A 233 -5.67 -19.20 21.89
CA LYS A 233 -6.12 -20.57 22.18
C LYS A 233 -7.54 -20.64 22.77
N ASP A 234 -7.96 -19.58 23.44
CA ASP A 234 -9.26 -19.48 24.12
C ASP A 234 -10.31 -18.77 23.25
N MET A 235 -9.90 -18.25 22.09
CA MET A 235 -10.80 -17.60 21.13
C MET A 235 -11.63 -18.63 20.36
N PRO A 236 -12.86 -18.30 19.93
CA PRO A 236 -13.57 -19.09 18.94
C PRO A 236 -12.78 -19.22 17.63
N GLU A 237 -13.03 -20.29 16.87
CA GLU A 237 -12.27 -20.58 15.66
C GLU A 237 -12.32 -19.48 14.59
N LEU A 238 -13.42 -18.70 14.51
CA LEU A 238 -13.52 -17.61 13.54
C LEU A 238 -12.47 -16.53 13.79
N GLU A 239 -12.23 -16.17 15.06
CA GLU A 239 -11.18 -15.23 15.44
C GLU A 239 -9.79 -15.80 15.14
N GLN A 240 -9.55 -17.07 15.46
CA GLN A 240 -8.29 -17.75 15.17
C GLN A 240 -8.03 -17.78 13.65
N TRP A 241 -9.07 -18.01 12.85
CA TRP A 241 -8.98 -17.96 11.38
C TRP A 241 -8.60 -16.57 10.86
N VAL A 242 -9.18 -15.49 11.40
CA VAL A 242 -8.78 -14.11 11.01
C VAL A 242 -7.32 -13.82 11.37
N LEU A 243 -6.85 -14.29 12.53
CA LEU A 243 -5.44 -14.14 12.92
C LEU A 243 -4.50 -14.94 12.01
N HIS A 244 -4.90 -16.13 11.57
CA HIS A 244 -4.18 -16.87 10.55
C HIS A 244 -4.08 -16.07 9.24
N ARG A 245 -5.19 -15.48 8.77
CA ARG A 245 -5.18 -14.62 7.58
C ARG A 245 -4.26 -13.42 7.75
N LEU A 246 -4.24 -12.78 8.92
CA LEU A 246 -3.27 -11.71 9.22
C LEU A 246 -1.82 -12.19 9.11
N ALA A 247 -1.53 -13.39 9.58
CA ALA A 247 -0.17 -13.93 9.50
C ALA A 247 0.27 -14.24 8.07
N GLU A 248 -0.63 -14.75 7.22
CA GLU A 248 -0.35 -14.93 5.79
C GLU A 248 -0.14 -13.59 5.08
N LEU A 249 -0.95 -12.59 5.40
CA LEU A 249 -0.86 -11.25 4.81
C LEU A 249 0.42 -10.53 5.18
N ASP A 250 0.94 -10.70 6.40
CA ASP A 250 2.19 -10.04 6.81
C ASP A 250 3.36 -10.41 5.90
N GLN A 251 3.47 -11.69 5.54
CA GLN A 251 4.48 -12.17 4.61
C GLN A 251 4.32 -11.53 3.23
N VAL A 252 3.10 -11.51 2.70
CA VAL A 252 2.79 -10.90 1.39
C VAL A 252 3.12 -9.41 1.38
N VAL A 253 2.77 -8.68 2.44
CA VAL A 253 3.02 -7.24 2.55
C VAL A 253 4.52 -6.95 2.61
N ARG A 254 5.26 -7.66 3.46
CA ARG A 254 6.71 -7.47 3.61
C ARG A 254 7.45 -7.81 2.33
N ASP A 255 7.13 -8.94 1.69
CA ASP A 255 7.73 -9.33 0.42
C ASP A 255 7.38 -8.37 -0.72
N GLY A 256 6.13 -7.91 -0.76
CA GLY A 256 5.67 -6.96 -1.75
C GLY A 256 6.42 -5.64 -1.64
N TYR A 257 6.53 -5.06 -0.44
CA TYR A 257 7.32 -3.84 -0.24
C TYR A 257 8.81 -4.05 -0.55
N ALA A 258 9.41 -5.17 -0.15
CA ALA A 258 10.82 -5.46 -0.46
C ALA A 258 11.09 -5.58 -1.97
N LYS A 259 10.09 -5.98 -2.76
CA LYS A 259 10.15 -6.10 -4.23
C LYS A 259 9.58 -4.88 -4.96
N TYR A 260 9.16 -3.84 -4.24
CA TYR A 260 8.46 -2.68 -4.81
C TYR A 260 7.15 -3.04 -5.54
N ASP A 261 6.46 -4.12 -5.15
CA ASP A 261 5.16 -4.54 -5.67
C ASP A 261 4.00 -3.91 -4.87
N PHE A 262 3.84 -2.60 -5.01
CA PHE A 262 2.79 -1.85 -4.31
C PHE A 262 1.38 -2.25 -4.76
N GLN A 263 1.24 -2.66 -6.02
CA GLN A 263 -0.03 -3.10 -6.60
C GLN A 263 -0.51 -4.40 -5.96
N GLY A 264 0.37 -5.41 -5.90
CA GLY A 264 0.08 -6.69 -5.24
C GLY A 264 -0.25 -6.52 -3.76
N VAL A 265 0.51 -5.69 -3.05
CA VAL A 265 0.23 -5.34 -1.64
C VAL A 265 -1.17 -4.76 -1.47
N PHE A 266 -1.48 -3.69 -2.21
CA PHE A 266 -2.78 -3.03 -2.06
C PHE A 266 -3.94 -3.96 -2.46
N GLN A 267 -3.84 -4.66 -3.59
CA GLN A 267 -4.93 -5.54 -4.06
C GLN A 267 -5.22 -6.67 -3.07
N THR A 268 -4.18 -7.23 -2.46
CA THR A 268 -4.34 -8.30 -1.48
C THR A 268 -5.02 -7.77 -0.22
N LEU A 269 -4.57 -6.63 0.31
CA LEU A 269 -5.17 -6.00 1.50
C LEU A 269 -6.60 -5.52 1.25
N PHE A 270 -6.87 -4.93 0.08
CA PHE A 270 -8.20 -4.48 -0.31
C PHE A 270 -9.17 -5.65 -0.45
N THR A 271 -8.73 -6.75 -1.07
CA THR A 271 -9.50 -7.99 -1.15
C THR A 271 -9.80 -8.50 0.26
N PHE A 272 -8.80 -8.66 1.12
CA PHE A 272 -9.02 -9.08 2.51
C PHE A 272 -10.04 -8.19 3.26
N CYS A 273 -9.90 -6.87 3.15
CA CYS A 273 -10.82 -5.93 3.79
C CYS A 273 -12.27 -6.05 3.30
N THR A 274 -12.47 -6.42 2.04
CA THR A 274 -13.79 -6.47 1.42
C THR A 274 -14.43 -7.85 1.53
N THR A 275 -13.70 -8.92 1.22
CA THR A 275 -14.21 -10.30 1.13
C THR A 275 -14.19 -11.03 2.46
N ASP A 276 -13.16 -10.81 3.28
CA ASP A 276 -12.92 -11.59 4.49
C ASP A 276 -13.37 -10.81 5.72
N LEU A 277 -13.08 -9.51 5.77
CA LEU A 277 -13.55 -8.65 6.85
C LEU A 277 -15.00 -8.20 6.62
N SER A 278 -15.24 -7.31 5.65
CA SER A 278 -16.55 -6.67 5.51
C SER A 278 -17.70 -7.65 5.22
N ALA A 279 -17.52 -8.59 4.29
CA ALA A 279 -18.58 -9.48 3.82
C ALA A 279 -18.79 -10.74 4.69
N VAL A 280 -17.80 -11.09 5.53
CA VAL A 280 -17.82 -12.29 6.36
C VAL A 280 -17.65 -11.92 7.83
N TYR A 281 -16.44 -11.58 8.25
CA TYR A 281 -16.13 -11.47 9.68
C TYR A 281 -16.95 -10.38 10.39
N PHE A 282 -16.96 -9.16 9.85
CA PHE A 282 -17.68 -8.04 10.43
C PHE A 282 -19.19 -8.26 10.38
N ASP A 283 -19.71 -8.85 9.32
CA ASP A 283 -21.14 -9.10 9.19
C ASP A 283 -21.64 -10.14 10.19
N ILE A 284 -20.87 -11.22 10.39
CA ILE A 284 -21.12 -12.23 11.42
C ILE A 284 -21.02 -11.60 12.82
N ARG A 285 -19.95 -10.84 13.09
CA ARG A 285 -19.67 -10.34 14.45
C ARG A 285 -20.44 -9.09 14.88
N LYS A 286 -21.21 -8.43 13.99
CA LYS A 286 -22.15 -7.36 14.40
C LYS A 286 -23.06 -7.80 15.55
N ASP A 287 -23.59 -9.02 15.46
CA ASP A 287 -24.45 -9.58 16.51
C ASP A 287 -23.73 -9.59 17.88
N SER A 288 -22.48 -10.09 17.90
CA SER A 288 -21.65 -10.11 19.11
C SER A 288 -21.30 -8.71 19.61
N PHE A 289 -20.84 -7.80 18.74
CA PHE A 289 -20.46 -6.45 19.17
C PHE A 289 -21.62 -5.68 19.81
N TYR A 290 -22.84 -5.86 19.29
CA TYR A 290 -24.00 -5.05 19.67
C TYR A 290 -24.88 -5.73 20.73
N CYS A 291 -24.92 -7.06 20.75
CA CYS A 291 -25.86 -7.82 21.58
C CYS A 291 -25.19 -8.64 22.70
N ASP A 292 -23.90 -8.92 22.67
CA ASP A 292 -23.28 -9.62 23.79
C ASP A 292 -22.98 -8.69 24.96
N ALA A 293 -23.01 -9.24 26.18
CA ALA A 293 -22.51 -8.54 27.35
C ALA A 293 -21.02 -8.18 27.19
N PRO A 294 -20.54 -7.05 27.75
CA PRO A 294 -19.13 -6.66 27.65
C PRO A 294 -18.13 -7.73 28.11
N SER A 295 -18.51 -8.56 29.09
CA SER A 295 -17.70 -9.65 29.65
C SER A 295 -17.71 -10.95 28.82
N SER A 296 -18.58 -11.07 27.81
CA SER A 296 -18.68 -12.25 26.95
C SER A 296 -17.33 -12.56 26.29
N LEU A 297 -16.90 -13.82 26.40
CA LEU A 297 -15.70 -14.32 25.74
C LEU A 297 -15.74 -14.05 24.23
N ARG A 298 -16.91 -14.24 23.60
CA ARG A 298 -17.12 -14.03 22.17
C ARG A 298 -16.90 -12.56 21.77
N ARG A 299 -17.46 -11.62 22.52
CA ARG A 299 -17.30 -10.17 22.28
C ARG A 299 -15.86 -9.71 22.51
N ARG A 300 -15.25 -10.16 23.61
CA ARG A 300 -13.86 -9.85 23.96
C ARG A 300 -12.86 -10.40 22.94
N SER A 301 -13.07 -11.64 22.49
CA SER A 301 -12.26 -12.25 21.43
C SER A 301 -12.35 -11.45 20.13
N ALA A 302 -13.57 -11.09 19.71
CA ALA A 302 -13.77 -10.30 18.50
C ALA A 302 -13.13 -8.90 18.58
N ARG A 303 -13.26 -8.22 19.73
CA ARG A 303 -12.60 -6.91 19.96
C ARG A 303 -11.07 -7.02 20.01
N THR A 304 -10.53 -8.11 20.57
CA THR A 304 -9.08 -8.40 20.54
C THR A 304 -8.58 -8.54 19.10
N VAL A 305 -9.31 -9.27 18.24
CA VAL A 305 -8.97 -9.40 16.82
C VAL A 305 -9.10 -8.07 16.08
N LEU A 306 -10.15 -7.26 16.35
CA LEU A 306 -10.26 -5.92 15.78
C LEU A 306 -9.07 -5.03 16.13
N ASP A 307 -8.54 -5.11 17.35
CA ASP A 307 -7.38 -4.33 17.78
C ASP A 307 -6.10 -4.74 17.00
N HIS A 308 -5.90 -6.04 16.78
CA HIS A 308 -4.84 -6.54 15.92
C HIS A 308 -5.02 -6.10 14.47
N LEU A 309 -6.24 -6.22 13.91
CA LEU A 309 -6.57 -5.76 12.57
C LEU A 309 -6.29 -4.26 12.39
N PHE A 310 -6.71 -3.44 13.36
CA PHE A 310 -6.47 -2.00 13.35
C PHE A 310 -4.97 -1.70 13.25
N THR A 311 -4.17 -2.29 14.13
CA THR A 311 -2.71 -2.05 14.19
C THR A 311 -2.03 -2.50 12.90
N ARG A 312 -2.41 -3.68 12.37
CA ARG A 312 -1.84 -4.24 11.13
C ARG A 312 -2.20 -3.41 9.91
N LEU A 313 -3.48 -3.12 9.72
CA LEU A 313 -3.93 -2.44 8.53
C LEU A 313 -3.45 -0.99 8.49
N THR A 314 -3.42 -0.29 9.62
CA THR A 314 -2.90 1.09 9.67
C THR A 314 -1.41 1.14 9.34
N THR A 315 -0.59 0.27 9.95
CA THR A 315 0.85 0.22 9.68
C THR A 315 1.18 -0.25 8.25
N TRP A 316 0.50 -1.28 7.75
CA TRP A 316 0.71 -1.76 6.38
C TRP A 316 0.29 -0.77 5.29
N LEU A 317 -0.77 0.01 5.51
CA LEU A 317 -1.28 0.96 4.53
C LEU A 317 -0.68 2.36 4.66
N ALA A 318 0.02 2.69 5.76
CA ALA A 318 0.60 4.01 6.00
C ALA A 318 1.56 4.51 4.88
N PRO A 319 2.40 3.66 4.25
CA PRO A 319 3.23 4.09 3.13
C PRO A 319 2.42 4.51 1.88
N ILE A 320 1.19 4.01 1.72
CA ILE A 320 0.32 4.27 0.57
C ILE A 320 -0.67 5.41 0.88
N LEU A 321 -1.43 5.27 1.96
CA LEU A 321 -2.52 6.15 2.40
C LEU A 321 -2.08 6.98 3.60
N THR A 322 -1.05 7.78 3.42
CA THR A 322 -0.31 8.45 4.50
C THR A 322 -1.19 9.31 5.39
N PHE A 323 -2.08 10.11 4.80
CA PHE A 323 -2.93 11.01 5.58
C PHE A 323 -4.06 10.26 6.27
N THR A 324 -4.68 9.31 5.57
CA THR A 324 -5.82 8.56 6.09
C THR A 324 -5.40 7.61 7.20
N MET A 325 -4.26 6.94 7.09
CA MET A 325 -3.80 6.04 8.16
C MET A 325 -3.37 6.81 9.40
N GLU A 326 -2.83 8.03 9.25
CA GLU A 326 -2.56 8.91 10.39
C GLU A 326 -3.87 9.36 11.08
N ASP A 327 -4.87 9.82 10.30
CA ASP A 327 -6.19 10.21 10.81
C ASP A 327 -6.88 9.05 11.57
N VAL A 328 -6.80 7.84 11.01
CA VAL A 328 -7.32 6.62 11.65
C VAL A 328 -6.54 6.27 12.91
N TRP A 329 -5.21 6.40 12.90
CA TRP A 329 -4.36 6.14 14.05
C TRP A 329 -4.67 7.08 15.23
N LEU A 330 -4.63 8.39 14.95
CA LEU A 330 -4.87 9.44 15.95
C LEU A 330 -6.30 9.41 16.52
N SER A 331 -7.26 8.85 15.79
CA SER A 331 -8.62 8.63 16.30
C SER A 331 -8.69 7.67 17.50
N ARG A 332 -7.70 6.78 17.68
CA ARG A 332 -7.56 5.92 18.88
C ARG A 332 -6.42 6.34 19.80
N HIS A 333 -5.38 6.94 19.24
CA HIS A 333 -4.17 7.36 19.95
C HIS A 333 -3.99 8.89 19.80
N PRO A 334 -4.84 9.71 20.45
CA PRO A 334 -4.88 11.15 20.22
C PRO A 334 -3.76 11.94 20.90
N ASP A 335 -2.94 11.31 21.73
CA ASP A 335 -1.83 11.96 22.41
C ASP A 335 -0.59 12.08 21.50
N ASP A 336 0.28 13.06 21.77
CA ASP A 336 1.51 13.33 21.01
C ASP A 336 2.55 12.18 21.05
N GLN A 337 2.18 11.00 21.58
CA GLN A 337 3.08 9.88 21.81
C GLN A 337 3.37 9.01 20.58
N GLY A 338 2.78 9.32 19.41
CA GLY A 338 3.24 8.69 18.18
C GLY A 338 2.42 9.00 16.94
N SER A 339 3.13 9.01 15.81
CA SER A 339 2.55 8.95 14.46
C SER A 339 2.64 7.52 13.96
N VAL A 340 1.67 7.05 13.16
CA VAL A 340 1.78 5.71 12.55
C VAL A 340 3.03 5.60 11.67
N HIS A 341 3.52 6.74 11.16
CA HIS A 341 4.72 6.84 10.33
C HIS A 341 6.03 6.71 11.11
N LEU A 342 5.96 6.67 12.43
CA LEU A 342 7.11 6.44 13.33
C LEU A 342 7.13 5.01 13.88
N LEU A 343 6.21 4.14 13.42
CA LEU A 343 6.11 2.76 13.87
C LEU A 343 6.73 1.82 12.85
N ASP A 344 7.45 0.83 13.34
CA ASP A 344 7.78 -0.35 12.56
C ASP A 344 6.53 -1.22 12.34
N ILE A 345 6.49 -1.93 11.21
CA ILE A 345 5.49 -2.99 11.01
C ILE A 345 5.70 -4.02 12.14
N PRO A 346 4.70 -4.26 13.01
CA PRO A 346 4.92 -5.10 14.19
C PRO A 346 5.35 -6.51 13.81
N GLU A 347 6.03 -7.23 14.70
CA GLU A 347 6.34 -8.64 14.46
C GLU A 347 5.08 -9.50 14.54
N THR A 348 4.94 -10.47 13.63
CA THR A 348 3.77 -11.35 13.56
C THR A 348 4.02 -12.63 14.35
N PRO A 349 3.18 -12.96 15.35
CA PRO A 349 3.34 -14.21 16.09
C PRO A 349 3.18 -15.43 15.19
N ALA A 350 4.21 -16.28 15.13
CA ALA A 350 4.17 -17.53 14.35
C ALA A 350 3.02 -18.45 14.78
N ALA A 351 2.59 -18.38 16.04
CA ALA A 351 1.47 -19.15 16.59
C ALA A 351 0.11 -18.81 15.97
N TRP A 352 -0.02 -17.71 15.21
CA TRP A 352 -1.24 -17.39 14.47
C TRP A 352 -1.40 -18.25 13.21
N LEU A 353 -0.31 -18.81 12.67
CA LEU A 353 -0.39 -19.68 11.50
C LEU A 353 -0.99 -21.04 11.86
N ASN A 354 -2.14 -21.36 11.27
CA ASN A 354 -2.82 -22.64 11.44
C ASN A 354 -3.43 -23.10 10.12
N HIS A 355 -2.62 -23.75 9.27
CA HIS A 355 -3.05 -24.20 7.94
C HIS A 355 -4.17 -25.25 7.99
N ALA A 356 -4.22 -26.09 9.02
CA ALA A 356 -5.29 -27.07 9.18
C ALA A 356 -6.64 -26.38 9.46
N LEU A 357 -6.63 -25.35 10.32
CA LEU A 357 -7.80 -24.50 10.55
C LEU A 357 -8.20 -23.77 9.26
N ALA A 358 -7.23 -23.24 8.50
CA ALA A 358 -7.48 -22.56 7.24
C ALA A 358 -8.25 -23.43 6.23
N ALA A 359 -7.76 -24.65 5.99
CA ALA A 359 -8.39 -25.61 5.08
C ALA A 359 -9.80 -26.02 5.53
N LYS A 360 -9.99 -26.19 6.85
CA LYS A 360 -11.33 -26.40 7.42
C LYS A 360 -12.26 -25.21 7.14
N TRP A 361 -11.77 -24.00 7.34
CA TRP A 361 -12.55 -22.77 7.14
C TRP A 361 -12.84 -22.46 5.68
N GLU A 362 -12.01 -22.89 4.74
CA GLU A 362 -12.36 -22.87 3.30
C GLU A 362 -13.65 -23.66 3.05
N THR A 363 -13.75 -24.88 3.58
CA THR A 363 -14.96 -25.71 3.46
C THR A 363 -16.18 -25.05 4.12
N ILE A 364 -16.03 -24.53 5.35
CA ILE A 364 -17.12 -23.84 6.05
C ILE A 364 -17.61 -22.62 5.26
N ARG A 365 -16.70 -21.83 4.69
CA ARG A 365 -17.04 -20.66 3.88
C ARG A 365 -17.71 -21.04 2.55
N ASP A 366 -17.29 -22.13 1.92
CA ASP A 366 -17.93 -22.65 0.71
C ASP A 366 -19.38 -23.09 0.98
N VAL A 367 -19.63 -23.83 2.06
CA VAL A 367 -21.00 -24.19 2.46
C VAL A 367 -21.81 -22.92 2.78
N ARG A 368 -21.23 -21.97 3.53
CA ARG A 368 -21.87 -20.67 3.80
C ARG A 368 -22.28 -19.97 2.49
N ARG A 369 -21.43 -19.99 1.46
CA ARG A 369 -21.74 -19.38 0.15
C ARG A 369 -23.01 -19.97 -0.45
N VAL A 370 -23.18 -21.29 -0.41
CA VAL A 370 -24.41 -21.97 -0.89
C VAL A 370 -25.63 -21.55 -0.07
N VAL A 371 -25.51 -21.50 1.26
CA VAL A 371 -26.59 -21.02 2.15
C VAL A 371 -26.99 -19.59 1.80
N THR A 372 -26.02 -18.67 1.75
CA THR A 372 -26.30 -17.26 1.43
C THR A 372 -26.88 -17.07 0.02
N GLY A 373 -26.47 -17.90 -0.95
CA GLY A 373 -27.07 -17.91 -2.28
C GLY A 373 -28.53 -18.35 -2.26
N ALA A 374 -28.86 -19.41 -1.51
CA ALA A 374 -30.23 -19.87 -1.34
C ALA A 374 -31.12 -18.78 -0.70
N LEU A 375 -30.59 -18.07 0.31
CA LEU A 375 -31.31 -16.98 0.97
C LEU A 375 -31.49 -15.75 0.05
N GLU A 376 -30.55 -15.46 -0.84
CA GLU A 376 -30.66 -14.36 -1.80
C GLU A 376 -31.80 -14.60 -2.81
N VAL A 377 -32.03 -15.85 -3.22
CA VAL A 377 -33.18 -16.23 -4.05
C VAL A 377 -34.49 -15.87 -3.34
N GLN A 378 -34.59 -16.19 -2.04
CA GLN A 378 -35.78 -15.91 -1.24
C GLN A 378 -35.96 -14.41 -0.98
N ARG A 379 -34.87 -13.66 -0.81
CA ARG A 379 -34.89 -12.20 -0.68
C ARG A 379 -35.40 -11.54 -1.96
N THR A 380 -34.91 -11.99 -3.12
CA THR A 380 -35.37 -11.52 -4.44
C THR A 380 -36.86 -11.83 -4.65
N ALA A 381 -37.32 -13.00 -4.20
CA ALA A 381 -38.72 -13.40 -4.21
C ALA A 381 -39.58 -12.67 -3.15
N LYS A 382 -38.99 -11.80 -2.32
CA LYS A 382 -39.64 -11.08 -1.20
C LYS A 382 -40.27 -11.99 -0.15
N VAL A 383 -39.74 -13.21 -0.01
CA VAL A 383 -40.17 -14.17 1.03
C VAL A 383 -39.56 -13.79 2.38
N ILE A 384 -38.31 -13.32 2.38
CA ILE A 384 -37.62 -12.79 3.56
C ILE A 384 -37.03 -11.42 3.27
N GLY A 385 -36.92 -10.58 4.30
CA GLY A 385 -36.15 -9.33 4.26
C GLY A 385 -34.70 -9.55 4.68
N ALA A 386 -34.50 -10.13 5.85
CA ALA A 386 -33.19 -10.42 6.43
C ALA A 386 -32.89 -11.93 6.49
N SER A 387 -31.59 -12.30 6.46
CA SER A 387 -31.17 -13.70 6.61
C SER A 387 -31.62 -14.32 7.95
N LEU A 388 -31.76 -13.50 9.00
CA LEU A 388 -32.27 -13.91 10.31
C LEU A 388 -33.71 -14.43 10.27
N GLU A 389 -34.48 -14.17 9.22
CA GLU A 389 -35.84 -14.71 9.06
C GLU A 389 -35.85 -16.18 8.60
N ALA A 390 -34.67 -16.78 8.37
CA ALA A 390 -34.52 -18.12 7.83
C ALA A 390 -34.05 -19.15 8.88
N ALA A 391 -34.49 -20.39 8.67
CA ALA A 391 -34.07 -21.60 9.35
C ALA A 391 -33.82 -22.76 8.35
N PRO A 392 -32.85 -22.62 7.42
CA PRO A 392 -32.68 -23.58 6.33
C PRO A 392 -32.16 -24.95 6.81
N THR A 393 -32.44 -25.98 6.01
CA THR A 393 -31.79 -27.29 6.11
C THR A 393 -30.69 -27.39 5.06
N VAL A 394 -29.48 -27.74 5.51
CA VAL A 394 -28.27 -27.83 4.69
C VAL A 394 -27.89 -29.31 4.55
N PHE A 395 -27.99 -29.81 3.32
CA PHE A 395 -27.71 -31.19 2.96
C PHE A 395 -26.25 -31.30 2.49
N VAL A 396 -25.46 -32.10 3.21
CA VAL A 396 -24.02 -32.22 3.02
C VAL A 396 -23.53 -33.65 3.23
N SER A 397 -22.31 -33.94 2.77
CA SER A 397 -21.66 -35.20 3.11
C SER A 397 -21.42 -35.34 4.63
N PRO A 398 -21.32 -36.57 5.17
CA PRO A 398 -20.99 -36.79 6.58
C PRO A 398 -19.69 -36.12 7.02
N GLN A 399 -18.70 -36.06 6.12
CA GLN A 399 -17.43 -35.39 6.39
C GLN A 399 -17.62 -33.88 6.56
N MET A 400 -18.38 -33.23 5.67
CA MET A 400 -18.68 -31.79 5.78
C MET A 400 -19.52 -31.49 7.01
N MET A 401 -20.55 -32.29 7.30
CA MET A 401 -21.37 -32.16 8.52
C MET A 401 -20.50 -32.13 9.77
N GLY A 402 -19.57 -33.10 9.90
CA GLY A 402 -18.67 -33.16 11.05
C GLY A 402 -17.75 -31.95 11.19
N LEU A 403 -17.47 -31.19 10.11
CA LEU A 403 -16.77 -29.91 10.20
C LEU A 403 -17.72 -28.77 10.63
N LEU A 404 -18.93 -28.72 10.07
CA LEU A 404 -19.90 -27.67 10.36
C LEU A 404 -20.39 -27.71 11.82
N GLU A 405 -20.55 -28.91 12.41
CA GLU A 405 -20.98 -29.09 13.80
C GLU A 405 -19.97 -28.59 14.84
N THR A 406 -18.72 -28.36 14.44
CA THR A 406 -17.68 -27.85 15.34
C THR A 406 -17.73 -26.33 15.55
N VAL A 407 -18.58 -25.63 14.80
CA VAL A 407 -18.76 -24.18 14.86
C VAL A 407 -20.25 -23.84 14.99
N PRO A 408 -20.62 -22.68 15.54
CA PRO A 408 -22.01 -22.22 15.55
C PRO A 408 -22.42 -21.81 14.13
N PHE A 409 -22.72 -22.77 13.26
CA PHE A 409 -22.84 -22.54 11.82
C PHE A 409 -24.02 -21.63 11.44
N GLU A 410 -25.10 -21.65 12.22
CA GLU A 410 -26.20 -20.69 12.10
C GLU A 410 -25.76 -19.23 12.33
N GLU A 411 -24.80 -19.00 13.24
CA GLU A 411 -24.18 -17.68 13.42
C GLU A 411 -23.32 -17.32 12.21
N ILE A 412 -22.52 -18.26 11.71
CA ILE A 412 -21.67 -18.05 10.53
C ILE A 412 -22.49 -17.70 9.29
N CYS A 413 -23.68 -18.28 9.15
CA CYS A 413 -24.63 -18.00 8.07
C CYS A 413 -25.57 -16.82 8.33
N ILE A 414 -25.57 -16.25 9.54
CA ILE A 414 -26.42 -15.12 9.94
C ILE A 414 -27.91 -15.48 9.80
N THR A 415 -28.28 -16.66 10.27
CA THR A 415 -29.65 -17.20 10.29
C THR A 415 -30.09 -17.44 11.73
N SER A 416 -31.39 -17.47 12.00
CA SER A 416 -31.86 -17.71 13.38
C SER A 416 -31.74 -19.18 13.80
N CYS A 417 -31.71 -20.10 12.84
CA CYS A 417 -31.50 -21.52 13.06
C CYS A 417 -30.91 -22.15 11.78
N ILE A 418 -30.22 -23.28 11.88
CA ILE A 418 -29.83 -24.14 10.75
C ILE A 418 -29.98 -25.60 11.18
N TRP A 419 -30.47 -26.43 10.26
CA TRP A 419 -30.44 -27.88 10.39
C TRP A 419 -29.42 -28.47 9.42
N LEU A 420 -28.63 -29.43 9.87
CA LEU A 420 -27.71 -30.18 9.00
C LEU A 420 -28.29 -31.56 8.72
N SER A 421 -28.15 -32.05 7.49
CA SER A 421 -28.63 -33.37 7.07
C SER A 421 -27.65 -34.07 6.14
N THR A 422 -27.46 -35.37 6.32
CA THR A 422 -26.70 -36.22 5.37
C THR A 422 -27.62 -36.99 4.41
N ASN A 423 -28.93 -36.75 4.48
CA ASN A 423 -29.89 -37.39 3.59
C ASN A 423 -29.77 -36.82 2.17
N THR A 424 -30.37 -37.50 1.19
CA THR A 424 -30.51 -36.96 -0.16
C THR A 424 -31.31 -35.67 -0.11
N ALA A 425 -30.77 -34.61 -0.71
CA ALA A 425 -31.45 -33.32 -0.80
C ALA A 425 -32.76 -33.47 -1.61
N PRO A 426 -33.84 -32.78 -1.19
CA PRO A 426 -35.10 -32.83 -1.92
C PRO A 426 -34.99 -32.19 -3.31
N ASP A 427 -35.88 -32.59 -4.22
CA ASP A 427 -35.97 -31.99 -5.55
C ASP A 427 -36.23 -30.48 -5.44
N GLY A 428 -35.39 -29.68 -6.12
CA GLY A 428 -35.49 -28.22 -6.11
C GLY A 428 -34.71 -27.52 -4.98
N ALA A 429 -33.99 -28.25 -4.13
CA ALA A 429 -33.03 -27.64 -3.21
C ALA A 429 -31.97 -26.82 -3.97
N PHE A 430 -31.60 -25.67 -3.42
CA PHE A 430 -30.63 -24.78 -4.03
C PHE A 430 -29.22 -25.35 -3.92
N ALA A 431 -28.46 -25.33 -5.01
CA ALA A 431 -27.07 -25.75 -5.04
C ALA A 431 -26.25 -24.83 -5.96
N LEU A 432 -24.96 -24.76 -5.71
CA LEU A 432 -24.00 -24.08 -6.58
C LEU A 432 -23.10 -25.11 -7.26
N ALA A 433 -22.88 -24.97 -8.57
CA ALA A 433 -22.04 -25.90 -9.32
C ALA A 433 -20.59 -25.90 -8.83
N GLU A 434 -20.13 -24.76 -8.30
CA GLU A 434 -18.79 -24.54 -7.76
C GLU A 434 -18.57 -25.19 -6.39
N VAL A 435 -19.65 -25.61 -5.71
CA VAL A 435 -19.59 -26.28 -4.40
C VAL A 435 -20.36 -27.61 -4.47
N PRO A 436 -19.79 -28.64 -5.11
CA PRO A 436 -20.46 -29.92 -5.28
C PRO A 436 -20.71 -30.59 -3.93
N GLY A 437 -21.84 -31.30 -3.82
CA GLY A 437 -22.19 -32.05 -2.62
C GLY A 437 -22.82 -31.22 -1.49
N VAL A 438 -23.21 -29.98 -1.78
CA VAL A 438 -23.94 -29.10 -0.86
C VAL A 438 -25.25 -28.65 -1.51
N ALA A 439 -26.36 -28.85 -0.82
CA ALA A 439 -27.66 -28.32 -1.22
C ALA A 439 -28.40 -27.72 -0.02
N VAL A 440 -29.26 -26.74 -0.27
CA VAL A 440 -29.94 -25.97 0.77
C VAL A 440 -31.42 -25.89 0.47
N GLU A 441 -32.23 -26.37 1.42
CA GLU A 441 -33.67 -26.16 1.43
C GLU A 441 -33.98 -25.01 2.38
N PHE A 442 -34.67 -24.00 1.87
CA PHE A 442 -35.10 -22.87 2.67
C PHE A 442 -36.32 -23.23 3.52
N ALA A 443 -36.32 -22.78 4.78
CA ALA A 443 -37.51 -22.70 5.61
C ALA A 443 -37.49 -21.38 6.41
N PRO A 444 -38.66 -20.81 6.76
CA PRO A 444 -38.73 -19.65 7.64
C PRO A 444 -38.44 -20.05 9.10
N ALA A 445 -37.74 -19.18 9.82
CA ALA A 445 -37.52 -19.35 11.25
C ALA A 445 -38.84 -19.32 12.05
N GLN A 446 -38.88 -20.04 13.16
CA GLN A 446 -40.07 -20.22 13.99
C GLN A 446 -39.91 -19.48 15.33
N GLY A 447 -41.02 -18.90 15.81
CA GLY A 447 -41.06 -18.08 17.02
C GLY A 447 -41.25 -16.60 16.73
N ASP A 448 -40.90 -15.77 17.69
CA ASP A 448 -41.05 -14.31 17.60
C ASP A 448 -39.68 -13.63 17.44
N LYS A 449 -39.68 -12.43 16.85
CA LYS A 449 -38.47 -11.64 16.65
C LYS A 449 -38.00 -11.03 17.98
N CYS A 450 -36.76 -11.30 18.37
CA CYS A 450 -36.09 -10.60 19.46
C CYS A 450 -35.82 -9.14 19.04
N GLU A 451 -36.36 -8.16 19.76
CA GLU A 451 -36.22 -6.74 19.41
C GLU A 451 -34.79 -6.19 19.62
N ARG A 452 -33.91 -6.97 20.26
CA ARG A 452 -32.51 -6.60 20.49
C ARG A 452 -31.55 -7.16 19.44
N CYS A 453 -31.50 -8.49 19.25
CA CYS A 453 -30.60 -9.12 18.28
C CYS A 453 -31.25 -9.46 16.93
N TRP A 454 -32.57 -9.27 16.81
CA TRP A 454 -33.37 -9.55 15.61
C TRP A 454 -33.43 -11.01 15.17
N GLN A 455 -32.86 -11.94 15.94
CA GLN A 455 -33.09 -13.36 15.74
C GLN A 455 -34.55 -13.70 16.06
N ILE A 456 -35.13 -14.60 15.28
CA ILE A 456 -36.45 -15.19 15.51
C ILE A 456 -36.24 -16.44 16.36
N GLN A 457 -36.73 -16.41 17.59
CA GLN A 457 -36.54 -17.52 18.53
C GLN A 457 -37.87 -17.89 19.20
N PRO A 458 -38.13 -19.18 19.51
CA PRO A 458 -39.36 -19.62 20.16
C PRO A 458 -39.53 -19.12 21.61
N ASP A 459 -38.44 -18.70 22.25
CA ASP A 459 -38.41 -18.32 23.67
C ASP A 459 -38.62 -16.81 23.91
N VAL A 460 -38.74 -16.02 22.84
CA VAL A 460 -39.01 -14.57 22.94
C VAL A 460 -40.34 -14.36 23.67
N GLY A 461 -40.33 -13.46 24.66
CA GLY A 461 -41.52 -13.19 25.50
C GLY A 461 -41.66 -14.07 26.73
N THR A 462 -40.74 -15.00 26.96
CA THR A 462 -40.78 -15.90 28.13
C THR A 462 -39.85 -15.49 29.29
N HIS A 463 -39.08 -14.41 29.11
CA HIS A 463 -38.05 -13.95 30.05
C HIS A 463 -38.40 -12.62 30.72
N GLN A 464 -37.56 -12.17 31.67
CA GLN A 464 -37.76 -10.92 32.42
C GLN A 464 -37.89 -9.70 31.50
N HIS A 465 -37.13 -9.67 30.41
CA HIS A 465 -37.25 -8.67 29.36
C HIS A 465 -38.17 -9.19 28.23
N PRO A 466 -39.46 -8.76 28.17
CA PRO A 466 -40.52 -9.46 27.41
C PRO A 466 -40.41 -9.42 25.88
N ALA A 467 -39.46 -8.69 25.30
CA ALA A 467 -39.25 -8.62 23.85
C ALA A 467 -37.90 -9.22 23.43
N THR A 468 -37.29 -10.04 24.28
CA THR A 468 -35.95 -10.58 24.07
C THR A 468 -35.90 -12.10 24.15
N CYS A 469 -34.98 -12.71 23.41
CA CYS A 469 -34.60 -14.11 23.59
C CYS A 469 -33.70 -14.27 24.82
N ALA A 470 -33.50 -15.50 25.30
CA ALA A 470 -32.73 -15.81 26.51
C ALA A 470 -31.37 -15.12 26.54
N ARG A 471 -30.58 -15.24 25.45
CA ARG A 471 -29.26 -14.60 25.34
C ARG A 471 -29.32 -13.09 25.56
N CYS A 472 -30.32 -12.44 24.96
CA CYS A 472 -30.47 -10.99 25.08
C CYS A 472 -31.02 -10.58 26.44
N ASN A 473 -31.86 -11.40 27.06
CA ASN A 473 -32.32 -11.21 28.42
C ASN A 473 -31.11 -11.23 29.38
N ASP A 474 -30.29 -12.27 29.32
CA ASP A 474 -29.12 -12.44 30.20
C ASP A 474 -28.10 -11.30 30.04
N ALA A 475 -27.96 -10.76 28.83
CA ALA A 475 -27.06 -9.64 28.56
C ALA A 475 -27.56 -8.30 29.15
N LEU A 476 -28.86 -8.19 29.46
CA LEU A 476 -29.46 -6.98 30.04
C LEU A 476 -29.44 -6.98 31.57
N GLY A 477 -29.21 -8.14 32.21
CA GLY A 477 -29.23 -8.31 33.67
C GLY A 477 -30.60 -8.76 34.14
#